data_AF-A0A2V9BRD1-F1
#
_entry.id   AF-A0A2V9BRD1-F1
#
_cell.length_a   1.000
_cell.length_b   1.000
_cell.length_c   1.000
_cell.angle_alpha   90.00
_cell.angle_beta   90.00
_cell.angle_gamma   90.00
#
_symmetry.space_group_name_H-M   'P 1'
#
loop_
_entity.id
_entity.type
_entity.pdbx_description
1 polymer ?
#
loop_
_entity_poly.entity_id
_entity_poly.type
_entity_poly.pdbx_seq_one_letter_code
_entity_poly.pdbx_strand_id
1 'polypeptide(L)'
;VKAGDPPPSCSLSAANGMVHLEIGAASGTTPPPGTVLPPLAPRVTHLFVTVAGVDAHSSPVAVDDTPGWQPLATSLQQHPLQVDLLAEPHENASSAPFPDAWLPSGAYRQFRLRLASPLAGEPALEGGRCVTGTPHCAVFSDGRVSRLALPLSRTDLRIALDDAPGHELYVPPGGGVSLVIELDRDRSFLLPTEDSFFLSPVFDLRVQLHANVAEN
;
A
#
# COMPACT_ATOMS: atom_id res chain seq x y z
N VAL A 1 -23.91 11.99 55.98
CA VAL A 1 -22.72 11.79 55.12
C VAL A 1 -23.23 11.39 53.75
N LYS A 2 -23.10 12.27 52.75
CA LYS A 2 -23.60 12.03 51.38
C LYS A 2 -22.60 11.13 50.66
N ALA A 3 -23.08 10.03 50.10
CA ALA A 3 -22.26 9.03 49.43
C ALA A 3 -21.82 9.52 48.04
N GLY A 4 -20.49 9.59 47.88
CA GLY A 4 -19.71 9.37 46.66
C GLY A 4 -20.21 9.96 45.35
N ASP A 5 -19.63 11.10 44.96
CA ASP A 5 -19.53 11.45 43.54
C ASP A 5 -18.82 10.30 42.79
N PRO A 6 -19.32 9.87 41.62
CA PRO A 6 -18.63 8.87 40.81
C PRO A 6 -17.26 9.41 40.37
N PRO A 7 -16.21 8.56 40.30
CA PRO A 7 -14.89 9.01 39.89
C PRO A 7 -14.95 9.61 38.48
N PRO A 8 -14.22 10.70 38.19
CA PRO A 8 -14.20 11.29 36.87
C PRO A 8 -13.71 10.24 35.88
N SER A 9 -14.58 9.86 34.94
CA SER A 9 -14.22 9.05 33.78
C SER A 9 -13.29 9.88 32.91
N CYS A 10 -11.99 9.80 33.19
CA CYS A 10 -10.94 10.34 32.35
C CYS A 10 -10.92 9.52 31.05
N SER A 11 -11.77 9.86 30.10
CA SER A 11 -11.60 9.44 28.72
C SER A 11 -10.40 10.22 28.17
N LEU A 12 -9.20 9.68 28.34
CA LEU A 12 -8.05 10.11 27.56
C LEU A 12 -8.47 9.98 26.10
N SER A 13 -8.73 11.11 25.44
CA SER A 13 -8.92 11.12 23.99
C SER A 13 -7.72 10.38 23.40
N ALA A 14 -7.98 9.33 22.62
CA ALA A 14 -6.92 8.60 21.93
C ALA A 14 -6.14 9.63 21.12
N ALA A 15 -4.91 9.90 21.52
CA ALA A 15 -4.07 10.86 20.82
C ALA A 15 -3.79 10.27 19.43
N ASN A 16 -3.82 11.11 18.40
CA ASN A 16 -3.49 10.65 17.05
C ASN A 16 -1.97 10.56 16.88
N GLY A 17 -1.51 9.66 16.02
CA GLY A 17 -0.16 9.67 15.48
C GLY A 17 -0.20 9.85 13.96
N MET A 18 0.92 10.30 13.41
CA MET A 18 1.10 10.51 11.99
C MET A 18 1.63 9.25 11.32
N VAL A 19 1.09 8.89 10.16
CA VAL A 19 1.55 7.78 9.33
C VAL A 19 1.94 8.32 7.96
N HIS A 20 3.22 8.19 7.62
CA HIS A 20 3.72 8.41 6.26
C HIS A 20 3.60 7.10 5.48
N LEU A 21 3.05 7.14 4.27
CA LEU A 21 2.84 5.95 3.44
C LEU A 21 3.72 6.01 2.19
N GLU A 22 4.37 4.89 1.88
CA GLU A 22 5.10 4.69 0.64
C GLU A 22 4.73 3.34 0.01
N ILE A 23 4.73 3.26 -1.32
CA ILE A 23 4.52 2.02 -2.06
C ILE A 23 5.59 1.91 -3.14
N GLY A 24 6.27 0.76 -3.19
CA GLY A 24 7.32 0.51 -4.19
C GLY A 24 7.86 -0.92 -4.12
N ALA A 25 9.09 -1.13 -4.58
CA ALA A 25 9.77 -2.42 -4.50
C ALA A 25 10.72 -2.47 -3.30
N ALA A 26 11.04 -3.65 -2.79
CA ALA A 26 12.03 -3.75 -1.71
C ALA A 26 13.41 -3.18 -2.12
N SER A 27 13.90 -2.20 -1.37
CA SER A 27 15.26 -1.69 -1.53
C SER A 27 16.26 -2.80 -1.20
N GLY A 28 17.10 -3.17 -2.18
CA GLY A 28 18.25 -4.06 -1.94
C GLY A 28 18.19 -5.47 -2.50
N THR A 29 17.25 -5.82 -3.39
CA THR A 29 17.38 -7.07 -4.18
C THR A 29 18.27 -6.84 -5.41
N THR A 30 19.54 -6.50 -5.19
CA THR A 30 20.56 -6.79 -6.20
C THR A 30 20.61 -8.32 -6.31
N PRO A 31 20.30 -8.92 -7.47
CA PRO A 31 20.46 -10.36 -7.61
C PRO A 31 21.93 -10.69 -7.30
N PRO A 32 22.21 -11.74 -6.52
CA PRO A 32 23.60 -12.09 -6.22
C PRO A 32 24.36 -12.23 -7.53
N PRO A 33 25.60 -11.68 -7.63
CA PRO A 33 26.38 -11.75 -8.85
C PRO A 33 26.58 -13.23 -9.21
N GLY A 34 25.94 -13.70 -10.28
CA GLY A 34 25.97 -15.09 -10.71
C GLY A 34 24.60 -15.74 -10.96
N THR A 35 23.48 -15.11 -10.60
CA THR A 35 22.16 -15.64 -10.98
C THR A 35 21.88 -15.36 -12.45
N VAL A 36 22.17 -16.35 -13.30
CA VAL A 36 21.78 -16.35 -14.70
C VAL A 36 20.26 -16.52 -14.75
N LEU A 37 19.54 -15.40 -14.82
CA LEU A 37 18.13 -15.41 -15.18
C LEU A 37 18.01 -15.98 -16.61
N PRO A 38 17.13 -16.96 -16.85
CA PRO A 38 16.96 -17.56 -18.17
C PRO A 38 16.66 -16.46 -19.21
N PRO A 39 17.24 -16.53 -20.42
CA PRO A 39 17.01 -15.53 -21.44
C PRO A 39 15.61 -15.70 -22.04
N LEU A 40 14.93 -14.56 -22.23
CA LEU A 40 13.70 -14.35 -23.02
C LEU A 40 12.36 -14.75 -22.38
N ALA A 41 12.01 -14.08 -21.28
CA ALA A 41 10.66 -13.53 -21.08
C ALA A 41 10.81 -12.00 -21.11
N PRO A 42 9.84 -11.22 -21.64
CA PRO A 42 10.00 -9.77 -21.66
C PRO A 42 10.16 -9.31 -20.21
N ARG A 43 11.31 -8.70 -19.90
CA ARG A 43 11.63 -8.23 -18.55
C ARG A 43 10.70 -7.07 -18.28
N VAL A 44 9.71 -7.27 -17.43
CA VAL A 44 8.84 -6.19 -16.96
C VAL A 44 9.73 -5.19 -16.24
N THR A 45 9.73 -3.96 -16.71
CA THR A 45 10.51 -2.87 -16.11
C THR A 45 9.65 -2.04 -15.17
N HIS A 46 8.35 -1.91 -15.45
CA HIS A 46 7.41 -1.18 -14.61
C HIS A 46 6.09 -1.93 -14.45
N LEU A 47 5.53 -1.89 -13.25
CA LEU A 47 4.19 -2.40 -12.94
C LEU A 47 3.35 -1.26 -12.39
N PHE A 48 2.59 -0.61 -13.26
CA PHE A 48 1.73 0.49 -12.87
C PHE A 48 0.39 -0.03 -12.39
N VAL A 49 0.03 0.33 -11.16
CA VAL A 49 -1.31 0.12 -10.61
C VAL A 49 -1.90 1.45 -10.16
N THR A 50 -3.19 1.63 -10.38
CA THR A 50 -3.89 2.82 -9.88
C THR A 50 -4.50 2.54 -8.52
N VAL A 51 -4.06 3.26 -7.51
CA VAL A 51 -4.52 3.19 -6.13
C VAL A 51 -5.59 4.25 -5.91
N ALA A 52 -6.79 3.81 -5.50
CA ALA A 52 -7.92 4.67 -5.15
C ALA A 52 -8.10 4.80 -3.62
N GLY A 53 -7.28 4.11 -2.83
CA GLY A 53 -7.28 4.28 -1.38
C GLY A 53 -6.44 3.25 -0.65
N VAL A 54 -6.03 3.61 0.56
CA VAL A 54 -5.36 2.71 1.50
C VAL A 54 -6.03 2.88 2.85
N ASP A 55 -6.36 1.77 3.51
CA ASP A 55 -6.87 1.79 4.87
C ASP A 55 -6.16 0.77 5.76
N ALA A 56 -6.19 1.03 7.07
CA ALA A 56 -5.68 0.17 8.13
C ALA A 56 -6.82 -0.33 9.02
N HIS A 57 -6.64 -1.52 9.59
CA HIS A 57 -7.57 -2.12 10.53
C HIS A 57 -6.82 -2.81 11.67
N SER A 58 -7.38 -2.78 12.88
CA SER A 58 -6.78 -3.37 14.08
C SER A 58 -6.90 -4.89 14.13
N SER A 59 -8.02 -5.43 13.62
CA SER A 59 -8.20 -6.88 13.42
C SER A 59 -7.40 -7.39 12.22
N PRO A 60 -6.68 -8.52 12.35
CA PRO A 60 -5.96 -9.17 11.24
C PRO A 60 -6.88 -9.90 10.25
N VAL A 61 -8.15 -10.13 10.62
CA VAL A 61 -9.13 -10.92 9.85
C VAL A 61 -10.30 -10.08 9.36
N ALA A 62 -10.15 -8.76 9.29
CA ALA A 62 -11.19 -7.88 8.79
C ALA A 62 -11.49 -8.16 7.30
N VAL A 63 -12.77 -8.11 7.00
CA VAL A 63 -13.30 -8.17 5.64
C VAL A 63 -13.82 -6.80 5.21
N ASP A 64 -14.23 -6.66 3.95
CA ASP A 64 -14.50 -5.34 3.34
C ASP A 64 -15.56 -4.53 4.10
N ASP A 65 -16.61 -5.21 4.55
CA ASP A 65 -17.74 -4.62 5.29
C ASP A 65 -17.51 -4.57 6.81
N THR A 66 -16.32 -4.95 7.29
CA THR A 66 -15.99 -4.86 8.72
C THR A 66 -15.93 -3.38 9.12
N PRO A 67 -16.70 -2.94 10.13
CA PRO A 67 -16.61 -1.56 10.60
C PRO A 67 -15.26 -1.31 11.27
N GLY A 68 -14.72 -0.10 11.12
CA GLY A 68 -13.50 0.32 11.83
C GLY A 68 -12.25 0.49 10.96
N TRP A 69 -12.36 0.32 9.64
CA TRP A 69 -11.30 0.70 8.70
C TRP A 69 -10.95 2.19 8.85
N GLN A 70 -9.66 2.48 9.06
CA GLN A 70 -9.14 3.83 9.16
C GLN A 70 -8.42 4.22 7.87
N PRO A 71 -8.83 5.30 7.19
CA PRO A 71 -8.21 5.67 5.93
C PRO A 71 -6.82 6.28 6.16
N LEU A 72 -5.84 5.78 5.40
CA LEU A 72 -4.48 6.31 5.35
C LEU A 72 -4.29 7.36 4.27
N ALA A 73 -5.10 7.33 3.20
CA ALA A 73 -4.97 8.27 2.10
C ALA A 73 -6.35 8.63 1.54
N THR A 74 -7.07 9.50 2.24
CA THR A 74 -8.45 9.90 1.89
C THR A 74 -8.53 10.64 0.56
N SER A 75 -7.51 11.43 0.19
CA SER A 75 -7.47 12.16 -1.07
C SER A 75 -7.52 11.25 -2.30
N LEU A 76 -7.02 10.02 -2.19
CA LEU A 76 -7.01 9.04 -3.30
C LEU A 76 -8.41 8.60 -3.74
N GLN A 77 -9.42 8.76 -2.87
CA GLN A 77 -10.80 8.45 -3.25
C GLN A 77 -11.32 9.44 -4.30
N GLN A 78 -10.84 10.68 -4.28
CA GLN A 78 -11.22 11.72 -5.24
C GLN A 78 -10.23 11.80 -6.39
N HIS A 79 -8.94 11.53 -6.13
CA HIS A 79 -7.87 11.61 -7.10
C HIS A 79 -7.01 10.35 -7.00
N PRO A 80 -7.43 9.22 -7.62
CA PRO A 80 -6.63 8.00 -7.62
C PRO A 80 -5.26 8.24 -8.23
N LEU A 81 -4.25 7.54 -7.71
CA LEU A 81 -2.86 7.76 -8.04
C LEU A 81 -2.27 6.52 -8.69
N GLN A 82 -1.60 6.69 -9.82
CA GLN A 82 -0.88 5.60 -10.45
C GLN A 82 0.52 5.47 -9.84
N VAL A 83 0.83 4.28 -9.34
CA VAL A 83 2.10 3.96 -8.68
C VAL A 83 2.81 2.84 -9.43
N ASP A 84 4.14 2.91 -9.48
CA ASP A 84 4.97 1.83 -10.00
C ASP A 84 5.43 0.91 -8.87
N LEU A 85 4.95 -0.34 -8.87
CA LEU A 85 5.31 -1.34 -7.86
C LEU A 85 6.76 -1.83 -7.99
N LEU A 86 7.44 -1.52 -9.11
CA LEU A 86 8.83 -1.90 -9.33
C LEU A 86 9.82 -0.76 -9.08
N ALA A 87 9.33 0.47 -8.85
CA ALA A 87 10.14 1.62 -8.52
C ALA A 87 10.78 1.47 -7.14
N GLU A 88 11.99 2.03 -6.96
CA GLU A 88 12.60 2.10 -5.64
C GLU A 88 11.80 3.08 -4.76
N PRO A 89 11.39 2.68 -3.55
CA PRO A 89 10.90 3.59 -2.53
C PRO A 89 12.02 4.60 -2.28
N HIS A 90 11.69 5.89 -2.22
CA HIS A 90 12.62 7.02 -2.00
C HIS A 90 13.30 7.64 -3.25
N GLU A 91 13.20 7.06 -4.45
CA GLU A 91 13.51 7.82 -5.67
C GLU A 91 12.37 8.81 -5.92
N ASN A 92 12.59 10.08 -5.54
CA ASN A 92 11.66 11.22 -5.51
C ASN A 92 10.84 11.51 -6.79
N ALA A 93 10.94 10.67 -7.82
CA ALA A 93 10.26 10.79 -9.10
C ALA A 93 9.37 9.59 -9.47
N SER A 94 9.43 8.46 -8.74
CA SER A 94 8.73 7.22 -9.12
C SER A 94 7.88 6.57 -8.01
N SER A 95 8.21 6.80 -6.73
CA SER A 95 7.30 6.51 -5.61
C SER A 95 6.35 7.69 -5.47
N ALA A 96 5.06 7.47 -5.71
CA ALA A 96 4.11 8.56 -5.70
C ALA A 96 3.89 9.02 -4.23
N PRO A 97 4.06 10.32 -3.92
CA PRO A 97 3.98 10.79 -2.54
C PRO A 97 2.54 10.68 -2.04
N PHE A 98 2.31 9.79 -1.09
CA PHE A 98 1.03 9.72 -0.40
C PHE A 98 0.96 10.83 0.64
N PRO A 99 -0.21 11.45 0.86
CA PRO A 99 -0.36 12.42 1.93
C PRO A 99 -0.20 11.75 3.29
N ASP A 100 0.33 12.48 4.27
CA ASP A 100 0.40 12.00 5.65
C ASP A 100 -1.00 11.75 6.21
N ALA A 101 -1.15 10.63 6.89
CA ALA A 101 -2.38 10.23 7.54
C ALA A 101 -2.32 10.49 9.04
N TRP A 102 -3.47 10.79 9.65
CA TRP A 102 -3.60 10.86 11.10
C TRP A 102 -4.47 9.71 11.57
N LEU A 103 -3.86 8.75 12.25
CA LEU A 103 -4.54 7.61 12.82
C LEU A 103 -4.66 7.73 14.34
N PRO A 104 -5.75 7.25 14.96
CA PRO A 104 -5.79 7.03 16.40
C PRO A 104 -4.59 6.19 16.86
N SER A 105 -3.97 6.56 17.98
CA SER A 105 -2.88 5.75 18.54
C SER A 105 -3.37 4.33 18.82
N GLY A 106 -2.60 3.33 18.41
CA GLY A 106 -2.97 1.93 18.58
C GLY A 106 -2.21 0.99 17.66
N ALA A 107 -2.57 -0.29 17.74
CA ALA A 107 -2.00 -1.34 16.90
C ALA A 107 -2.92 -1.66 15.72
N TYR A 108 -2.33 -1.70 14.53
CA TYR A 108 -2.97 -2.06 13.26
C TYR A 108 -2.32 -3.32 12.70
N ARG A 109 -3.14 -4.31 12.32
CA ARG A 109 -2.69 -5.66 11.94
C ARG A 109 -3.07 -6.05 10.52
N GLN A 110 -3.88 -5.22 9.86
CA GLN A 110 -4.27 -5.46 8.48
C GLN A 110 -4.36 -4.16 7.70
N PHE A 111 -3.92 -4.21 6.46
CA PHE A 111 -4.01 -3.11 5.52
C PHE A 111 -4.77 -3.57 4.29
N ARG A 112 -5.50 -2.66 3.64
CA ARG A 112 -6.09 -2.90 2.33
C ARG A 112 -5.71 -1.80 1.36
N LEU A 113 -5.32 -2.21 0.17
CA LEU A 113 -5.07 -1.35 -0.97
C LEU A 113 -6.27 -1.43 -1.91
N ARG A 114 -7.06 -0.37 -1.99
CA ARG A 114 -8.17 -0.25 -2.94
C ARG A 114 -7.63 0.17 -4.28
N LEU A 115 -7.86 -0.65 -5.30
CA LEU A 115 -7.44 -0.36 -6.66
C LEU A 115 -8.59 0.25 -7.45
N ALA A 116 -8.26 1.19 -8.33
CA ALA A 116 -9.23 1.73 -9.27
C ALA A 116 -9.75 0.61 -10.18
N SER A 117 -11.07 0.49 -10.28
CA SER A 117 -11.72 -0.39 -11.23
C SER A 117 -11.79 0.29 -12.59
N PRO A 118 -11.65 -0.43 -13.71
CA PRO A 118 -11.97 0.09 -15.04
C PRO A 118 -13.49 0.22 -15.18
N LEU A 119 -14.11 1.18 -14.49
CA LEU A 119 -15.52 1.51 -14.68
C LEU A 119 -15.67 2.47 -15.86
N ALA A 120 -16.65 2.16 -16.72
CA ALA A 120 -16.98 3.00 -17.86
C ALA A 120 -17.47 4.37 -17.37
N GLY A 121 -16.75 5.44 -17.71
CA GLY A 121 -17.13 6.82 -17.40
C GLY A 121 -16.28 7.52 -16.34
N GLU A 122 -15.32 6.82 -15.71
CA GLU A 122 -14.32 7.49 -14.87
C GLU A 122 -13.38 8.31 -15.76
N PRO A 123 -13.04 9.56 -15.38
CA PRO A 123 -12.07 10.35 -16.11
C PRO A 123 -10.78 9.55 -16.20
N ALA A 124 -10.25 9.41 -17.42
CA ALA A 124 -8.93 8.85 -17.60
C ALA A 124 -7.96 9.61 -16.68
N LEU A 125 -7.14 8.89 -15.91
CA LEU A 125 -6.13 9.52 -15.09
C LEU A 125 -5.28 10.43 -15.98
N GLU A 126 -5.42 11.73 -15.79
CA GLU A 126 -4.67 12.71 -16.59
C GLU A 126 -3.18 12.48 -16.32
N GLY A 127 -2.42 12.12 -17.37
CA GLY A 127 -0.97 11.88 -17.26
C GLY A 127 -0.55 10.46 -16.83
N GLY A 128 -1.47 9.49 -16.76
CA GLY A 128 -1.12 8.09 -16.53
C GLY A 128 -0.17 7.51 -17.59
N ARG A 129 0.73 6.61 -17.18
CA ARG A 129 1.63 5.82 -18.05
C ARG A 129 0.91 4.69 -18.79
N CYS A 130 -0.24 4.26 -18.27
CA CYS A 130 -1.09 3.26 -18.91
C CYS A 130 -1.92 3.84 -20.06
N VAL A 131 -2.31 2.96 -20.99
CA VAL A 131 -3.18 3.32 -22.11
C VAL A 131 -4.52 3.82 -21.59
N THR A 132 -5.09 4.84 -22.24
CA THR A 132 -6.40 5.41 -21.92
C THR A 132 -7.45 4.32 -21.67
N GLY A 133 -8.12 4.39 -20.53
CA GLY A 133 -9.14 3.40 -20.13
C GLY A 133 -8.58 2.12 -19.48
N THR A 134 -7.28 2.02 -19.22
CA THR A 134 -6.69 0.95 -18.40
C THR A 134 -6.05 1.50 -17.13
N PRO A 135 -6.60 1.21 -15.93
CA PRO A 135 -6.03 1.71 -14.68
C PRO A 135 -4.72 1.00 -14.30
N HIS A 136 -4.47 -0.20 -14.85
CA HIS A 136 -3.31 -1.03 -14.51
C HIS A 136 -2.62 -1.55 -15.77
N CYS A 137 -1.29 -1.48 -15.81
CA CYS A 137 -0.51 -1.94 -16.94
C CYS A 137 0.91 -2.38 -16.55
N ALA A 138 1.46 -3.30 -17.33
CA ALA A 138 2.86 -3.66 -17.30
C ALA A 138 3.60 -2.99 -18.47
N VAL A 139 4.78 -2.44 -18.19
CA VAL A 139 5.71 -1.96 -19.22
C VAL A 139 6.88 -2.93 -19.29
N PHE A 140 7.18 -3.39 -20.48
CA PHE A 140 8.26 -4.32 -20.75
C PHE A 140 9.49 -3.58 -21.24
N SER A 141 10.65 -4.22 -21.12
CA SER A 141 11.94 -3.69 -21.60
C SER A 141 11.99 -3.39 -23.10
N ASP A 142 11.09 -3.99 -23.89
CA ASP A 142 10.91 -3.71 -25.33
C ASP A 142 10.05 -2.46 -25.60
N GLY A 143 9.60 -1.77 -24.55
CA GLY A 143 8.72 -0.59 -24.61
C GLY A 143 7.24 -0.94 -24.79
N ARG A 144 6.89 -2.22 -24.91
CA ARG A 144 5.49 -2.65 -25.02
C ARG A 144 4.76 -2.40 -23.70
N VAL A 145 3.54 -1.91 -23.82
CA VAL A 145 2.61 -1.77 -22.70
C VAL A 145 1.53 -2.82 -22.87
N SER A 146 1.23 -3.58 -21.81
CA SER A 146 0.13 -4.55 -21.81
C SER A 146 -0.76 -4.32 -20.60
N ARG A 147 -2.05 -4.60 -20.77
CA ARG A 147 -3.03 -4.49 -19.68
C ARG A 147 -2.67 -5.47 -18.57
N LEU A 148 -2.83 -5.02 -17.34
CA LEU A 148 -2.67 -5.84 -16.15
C LEU A 148 -4.04 -6.20 -15.59
N ALA A 149 -4.34 -7.49 -15.54
CA ALA A 149 -5.42 -8.06 -14.77
C ALA A 149 -4.92 -8.36 -13.35
N LEU A 150 -5.75 -8.10 -12.36
CA LEU A 150 -5.49 -8.40 -10.95
C LEU A 150 -6.55 -9.41 -10.47
N PRO A 151 -6.35 -10.12 -9.36
CA PRO A 151 -7.36 -10.97 -8.77
C PRO A 151 -8.60 -10.15 -8.36
N LEU A 152 -9.57 -10.03 -9.28
CA LEU A 152 -10.78 -9.21 -9.17
C LEU A 152 -11.85 -9.75 -8.21
N SER A 153 -11.50 -10.69 -7.32
CA SER A 153 -12.47 -11.25 -6.38
C SER A 153 -13.06 -10.17 -5.47
N ARG A 154 -12.28 -9.11 -5.20
CA ARG A 154 -12.62 -7.90 -4.42
C ARG A 154 -11.69 -6.80 -4.93
N THR A 155 -12.15 -5.58 -5.11
CA THR A 155 -11.36 -4.42 -5.59
C THR A 155 -10.20 -4.01 -4.67
N ASP A 156 -9.92 -4.81 -3.65
CA ASP A 156 -9.12 -4.49 -2.49
C ASP A 156 -8.08 -5.62 -2.31
N LEU A 157 -6.80 -5.27 -2.42
CA LEU A 157 -5.70 -6.18 -2.10
C LEU A 157 -5.43 -6.08 -0.60
N ARG A 158 -5.69 -7.18 0.12
CA ARG A 158 -5.47 -7.24 1.56
C ARG A 158 -4.06 -7.70 1.85
N ILE A 159 -3.43 -6.99 2.77
CA ILE A 159 -2.09 -7.27 3.25
C ILE A 159 -2.25 -7.51 4.75
N ALA A 160 -2.28 -8.78 5.12
CA ALA A 160 -2.23 -9.17 6.52
C ALA A 160 -0.77 -9.13 6.97
N LEU A 161 -0.54 -8.63 8.16
CA LEU A 161 0.72 -8.84 8.83
C LEU A 161 0.65 -10.25 9.44
N ASP A 162 1.46 -11.18 8.92
CA ASP A 162 1.46 -12.58 9.38
C ASP A 162 1.66 -12.67 10.91
N ASP A 163 1.06 -13.69 11.54
CA ASP A 163 0.91 -13.88 13.00
C ASP A 163 2.22 -14.06 13.81
N ALA A 164 3.39 -13.72 13.26
CA ALA A 164 4.64 -13.72 14.00
C ALA A 164 4.75 -12.48 14.94
N PRO A 165 5.37 -12.62 16.12
CA PRO A 165 5.54 -11.50 17.06
C PRO A 165 6.40 -10.39 16.43
N GLY A 166 5.84 -9.18 16.32
CA GLY A 166 6.50 -8.01 15.73
C GLY A 166 5.85 -7.47 14.46
N HIS A 167 4.83 -8.14 13.92
CA HIS A 167 4.10 -7.67 12.74
C HIS A 167 2.78 -6.96 13.12
N GLU A 168 2.86 -5.86 13.86
CA GLU A 168 1.75 -4.90 13.96
C GLU A 168 2.30 -3.48 13.78
N LEU A 169 1.59 -2.62 13.06
CA LEU A 169 1.92 -1.20 13.01
C LEU A 169 1.42 -0.57 14.30
N TYR A 170 2.34 -0.25 15.21
CA TYR A 170 2.03 0.56 16.37
C TYR A 170 2.16 2.05 16.02
N VAL A 171 1.04 2.77 16.07
CA VAL A 171 1.00 4.23 15.90
C VAL A 171 1.12 4.88 17.29
N PRO A 172 2.25 5.52 17.63
CA PRO A 172 2.44 6.15 18.92
C PRO A 172 1.60 7.44 19.04
N PRO A 173 1.13 7.77 20.26
CA PRO A 173 0.42 9.03 20.50
C PRO A 173 1.34 10.23 20.26
N GLY A 174 0.96 11.13 19.35
CA GLY A 174 1.71 12.34 19.02
C GLY A 174 3.03 12.12 18.29
N GLY A 175 3.36 10.87 17.92
CA GLY A 175 4.56 10.54 17.16
C GLY A 175 4.25 10.26 15.68
N GLY A 176 5.31 9.96 14.92
CA GLY A 176 5.23 9.62 13.50
C GLY A 176 5.81 8.24 13.20
N VAL A 177 5.22 7.55 12.22
CA VAL A 177 5.73 6.28 11.68
C VAL A 177 5.66 6.30 10.16
N SER A 178 6.60 5.66 9.49
CA SER A 178 6.54 5.40 8.05
C SER A 178 6.16 3.95 7.81
N LEU A 179 5.17 3.74 6.95
CA LEU A 179 4.73 2.45 6.46
C LEU A 179 5.11 2.35 4.98
N VAL A 180 5.94 1.38 4.65
CA VAL A 180 6.34 1.08 3.28
C VAL A 180 5.69 -0.23 2.86
N ILE A 181 4.92 -0.21 1.78
CA ILE A 181 4.34 -1.38 1.13
C ILE A 181 5.24 -1.78 -0.03
N GLU A 182 5.89 -2.94 0.10
CA GLU A 182 6.86 -3.43 -0.87
C GLU A 182 6.31 -4.62 -1.64
N LEU A 183 6.42 -4.61 -2.97
CA LEU A 183 6.14 -5.81 -3.76
C LEU A 183 7.25 -6.85 -3.57
N ASP A 184 6.90 -8.02 -3.06
CA ASP A 184 7.80 -9.17 -3.00
C ASP A 184 7.90 -9.78 -4.41
N ARG A 185 9.01 -9.52 -5.09
CA ARG A 185 9.25 -9.98 -6.46
C ARG A 185 9.41 -11.50 -6.57
N ASP A 186 9.82 -12.18 -5.50
CA ASP A 186 10.10 -13.61 -5.50
C ASP A 186 8.83 -14.44 -5.23
N ARG A 187 7.88 -13.89 -4.45
CA ARG A 187 6.58 -14.50 -4.17
C ARG A 187 5.45 -14.01 -5.07
N SER A 188 5.61 -12.87 -5.74
CA SER A 188 4.65 -12.37 -6.74
C SER A 188 4.82 -13.09 -8.08
N PHE A 189 3.71 -13.30 -8.78
CA PHE A 189 3.73 -13.93 -10.10
C PHE A 189 2.96 -13.13 -11.14
N LEU A 190 3.51 -13.12 -12.35
CA LEU A 190 2.91 -12.51 -13.53
C LEU A 190 2.69 -13.58 -14.59
N LEU A 191 1.44 -13.84 -14.94
CA LEU A 191 1.05 -14.88 -15.88
C LEU A 191 0.50 -14.25 -17.16
N PRO A 192 1.01 -14.62 -18.34
CA PRO A 192 0.43 -14.16 -19.60
C PRO A 192 -0.98 -14.74 -19.79
N THR A 193 -1.87 -13.93 -20.34
CA THR A 193 -3.21 -14.31 -20.83
C THR A 193 -3.34 -13.83 -22.28
N GLU A 194 -4.46 -14.10 -22.97
CA GLU A 194 -4.59 -13.79 -24.41
C GLU A 194 -4.25 -12.32 -24.73
N ASP A 195 -4.87 -11.36 -24.03
CA ASP A 195 -4.71 -9.92 -24.30
C ASP A 195 -4.18 -9.12 -23.09
N SER A 196 -3.76 -9.80 -22.02
CA SER A 196 -3.33 -9.16 -20.78
C SER A 196 -2.32 -10.00 -19.99
N PHE A 197 -1.82 -9.47 -18.89
CA PHE A 197 -1.08 -10.24 -17.90
C PHE A 197 -1.84 -10.26 -16.59
N PHE A 198 -1.94 -11.42 -15.97
CA PHE A 198 -2.49 -11.57 -14.63
C PHE A 198 -1.38 -11.42 -13.59
N LEU A 199 -1.45 -10.38 -12.76
CA LEU A 199 -0.57 -10.19 -11.60
C LEU A 199 -1.27 -10.73 -10.36
N SER A 200 -0.60 -11.64 -9.67
CA SER A 200 -0.91 -11.94 -8.28
C SER A 200 0.22 -11.38 -7.41
N PRO A 201 0.00 -10.20 -6.80
CA PRO A 201 1.02 -9.57 -5.98
C PRO A 201 1.04 -10.19 -4.58
N VAL A 202 2.24 -10.33 -4.05
CA VAL A 202 2.50 -10.55 -2.63
C VAL A 202 3.24 -9.31 -2.14
N PHE A 203 2.76 -8.71 -1.05
CA PHE A 203 3.37 -7.52 -0.47
C PHE A 203 3.98 -7.81 0.89
N ASP A 204 5.12 -7.19 1.15
CA ASP A 204 5.70 -7.07 2.48
C ASP A 204 5.46 -5.66 3.03
N LEU A 205 5.37 -5.56 4.34
CA LEU A 205 5.20 -4.29 5.04
C LEU A 205 6.42 -3.99 5.89
N ARG A 206 7.02 -2.83 5.69
CA ARG A 206 8.08 -2.31 6.54
C ARG A 206 7.58 -1.13 7.33
N VAL A 207 7.87 -1.15 8.63
CA VAL A 207 7.55 -0.06 9.55
C VAL A 207 8.86 0.58 10.00
N GLN A 208 8.96 1.89 9.84
CA GLN A 208 10.07 2.68 10.35
C GLN A 208 9.52 3.70 11.34
N LEU A 209 9.99 3.66 12.59
CA LEU A 209 9.61 4.66 13.58
C LEU A 209 10.42 5.93 13.33
N HIS A 210 9.75 7.08 13.24
CA HIS A 210 10.45 8.35 13.35
C HIS A 210 10.86 8.51 14.82
N ALA A 211 12.16 8.39 15.10
CA ALA A 211 12.67 8.74 16.41
C ALA A 211 12.35 10.21 16.66
N ASN A 212 11.58 10.50 17.71
CA ASN A 212 11.45 11.87 18.21
C ASN A 212 12.86 12.32 18.61
N VAL A 213 13.45 13.22 17.81
CA VAL A 213 14.60 13.98 18.26
C VAL A 213 14.06 14.84 19.40
N ALA A 214 14.36 14.44 20.63
CA ALA A 214 14.12 15.28 21.78
C ALA A 214 14.97 16.54 21.61
N GLU A 215 14.34 17.64 21.17
CA GLU A 215 14.92 18.96 21.34
C GLU A 215 15.14 19.18 22.84
N ASN A 216 16.39 19.40 23.18
CA ASN A 216 16.94 19.53 24.52
C ASN A 216 17.04 21.01 24.91
#